data_AF-A0A9P3UQU5-F1
#
_entry.id   AF-A0A9P3UQU5-F1
#
_cell.length_a   1.000
_cell.length_b   1.000
_cell.length_c   1.000
_cell.angle_alpha   90.00
_cell.angle_beta   90.00
_cell.angle_gamma   90.00
#
_symmetry.space_group_name_H-M   'P 1'
#
loop_
_entity.id
_entity.type
_entity.pdbx_description
1 polymer ?
#
loop_
_entity_poly.entity_id
_entity_poly.type
_entity_poly.pdbx_seq_one_letter_code
_entity_poly.pdbx_strand_id
1 'polypeptide(L)'
;MEYLTYVRKLLSLRPQYGMTAFVSIHQDVWSRYSGGSGAHAWTLELAGFDLEALKETGAAWLAGVKGGGHGDSGRGVWPCGYTKLAAATMATLFWAGDTFAPKLLVKDKDGKSVPIQQFL
;
A
#
# COMPACT_ATOMS: atom_id res chain seq x y z
N MET A 1 4.34 -17.83 7.62
CA MET A 1 4.45 -18.67 6.40
C MET A 1 3.11 -19.15 5.86
N GLU A 2 2.01 -19.09 6.62
CA GLU A 2 0.70 -19.64 6.19
C GLU A 2 0.18 -19.09 4.86
N TYR A 3 0.29 -17.78 4.62
CA TYR A 3 -0.14 -17.16 3.37
C TYR A 3 0.59 -17.73 2.14
N LEU A 4 1.92 -17.88 2.20
CA LEU A 4 2.70 -18.46 1.11
C LEU A 4 2.34 -19.93 0.87
N THR A 5 2.07 -20.69 1.94
CA THR A 5 1.56 -22.06 1.84
C THR A 5 0.20 -22.10 1.14
N TYR A 6 -0.70 -21.19 1.47
CA TYR A 6 -2.00 -21.06 0.81
C TYR A 6 -1.86 -20.74 -0.69
N VAL A 7 -1.03 -19.74 -1.03
CA VAL A 7 -0.76 -19.38 -2.44
C VAL A 7 -0.18 -20.57 -3.20
N ARG A 8 0.79 -21.28 -2.62
CA ARG A 8 1.36 -22.49 -3.23
C ARG A 8 0.31 -23.57 -3.48
N LYS A 9 -0.61 -23.79 -2.54
CA LYS A 9 -1.71 -24.77 -2.70
C LYS A 9 -2.59 -24.40 -3.88
N LEU A 10 -2.98 -23.12 -4.02
CA LEU A 10 -3.78 -22.65 -5.17
C LEU A 10 -3.03 -22.81 -6.50
N LEU A 11 -1.75 -22.44 -6.55
CA LEU A 11 -0.95 -22.54 -7.78
C LEU A 11 -0.75 -24.00 -8.21
N SER A 12 -0.68 -24.94 -7.25
CA SER A 12 -0.51 -26.36 -7.53
C SER A 12 -1.72 -27.01 -8.20
N LEU A 13 -2.90 -26.37 -8.17
CA LEU A 13 -4.10 -26.85 -8.86
C LEU A 13 -4.08 -26.51 -10.35
N ARG A 14 -3.39 -25.42 -10.75
CA ARG A 14 -3.44 -24.87 -12.12
C ARG A 14 -3.03 -25.87 -13.23
N PRO A 15 -1.97 -26.68 -13.07
CA PRO A 15 -1.56 -27.62 -14.12
C PRO A 15 -2.62 -28.68 -14.43
N GLN A 16 -3.47 -29.04 -13.46
CA GLN A 16 -4.57 -30.01 -13.66
C GLN A 16 -5.60 -29.50 -14.67
N TYR A 17 -5.62 -28.19 -14.93
CA TYR A 17 -6.53 -27.53 -15.87
C TYR A 17 -5.81 -26.93 -17.09
N GLY A 18 -4.52 -27.27 -17.31
CA GLY A 18 -3.74 -26.69 -18.42
C GLY A 18 -3.52 -25.17 -18.32
N MET A 19 -3.66 -24.60 -17.12
CA MET A 19 -3.48 -23.16 -16.89
C MET A 19 -2.04 -22.82 -16.45
N THR A 20 -1.49 -21.74 -17.00
CA THR A 20 -0.27 -21.10 -16.50
C THR A 20 -0.62 -19.99 -15.51
N ALA A 21 0.21 -19.80 -14.49
CA ALA A 21 0.03 -18.73 -13.50
C ALA A 21 1.11 -17.66 -13.64
N PHE A 22 0.72 -16.40 -13.44
CA PHE A 22 1.60 -15.26 -13.26
C PHE A 22 1.33 -14.65 -11.88
N VAL A 23 2.38 -14.43 -11.10
CA VAL A 23 2.26 -13.83 -9.77
C VAL A 23 2.46 -12.32 -9.90
N SER A 24 1.37 -11.58 -9.74
CA SER A 24 1.40 -10.12 -9.67
C SER A 24 1.51 -9.68 -8.21
N ILE A 25 2.57 -8.93 -7.87
CA ILE A 25 2.67 -8.22 -6.60
C ILE A 25 1.87 -6.91 -6.74
N HIS A 26 0.55 -7.06 -6.71
CA HIS A 26 -0.40 -6.02 -7.07
C HIS A 26 -0.46 -4.89 -6.03
N GLN A 27 -0.57 -3.65 -6.50
CA GLN A 27 -0.90 -2.49 -5.66
C GLN A 27 -1.81 -1.54 -6.45
N ASP A 28 -2.67 -0.82 -5.73
CA ASP A 28 -3.31 0.41 -6.22
C ASP A 28 -3.30 1.47 -5.12
N VAL A 29 -3.00 2.74 -5.45
CA VAL A 29 -3.05 3.85 -4.46
C VAL A 29 -2.30 3.51 -3.15
N TRP A 30 -1.15 2.86 -3.24
CA TRP A 30 -0.24 2.44 -2.17
C TRP A 30 -0.77 1.36 -1.21
N SER A 31 -1.83 1.63 -0.45
CA SER A 31 -2.32 0.80 0.65
C SER A 31 -3.83 0.90 0.79
N ARG A 32 -4.42 -0.06 1.51
CA ARG A 32 -5.81 0.06 1.99
C ARG A 32 -6.04 1.36 2.76
N TYR A 33 -5.06 1.79 3.55
CA TYR A 33 -5.18 3.00 4.36
C TYR A 33 -5.00 4.30 3.57
N SER A 34 -4.58 4.24 2.31
CA SER A 34 -4.56 5.37 1.39
C SER A 34 -5.68 5.33 0.34
N GLY A 35 -6.58 4.35 0.41
CA GLY A 35 -7.73 4.22 -0.48
C GLY A 35 -7.61 3.14 -1.56
N GLY A 36 -6.59 2.28 -1.51
CA GLY A 36 -6.40 1.19 -2.48
C GLY A 36 -5.92 -0.13 -1.87
N SER A 37 -4.81 -0.69 -2.36
CA SER A 37 -4.30 -2.03 -2.01
C SER A 37 -2.79 -2.15 -2.22
N GLY A 38 -2.17 -3.20 -1.67
CA GLY A 38 -0.74 -3.49 -1.84
C GLY A 38 0.02 -3.38 -0.52
N ALA A 39 0.66 -2.24 -0.28
CA ALA A 39 1.50 -2.02 0.89
C ALA A 39 0.73 -2.09 2.22
N HIS A 40 1.41 -2.59 3.25
CA HIS A 40 0.84 -2.74 4.58
C HIS A 40 0.69 -1.38 5.27
N ALA A 41 -0.26 -1.28 6.21
CA ALA A 41 -0.56 -0.04 6.94
C ALA A 41 0.65 0.56 7.65
N TRP A 42 1.52 -0.29 8.20
CA TRP A 42 2.72 0.14 8.93
C TRP A 42 3.67 0.99 8.09
N THR A 43 3.62 0.88 6.76
CA THR A 43 4.45 1.73 5.88
C THR A 43 4.06 3.20 5.97
N LEU A 44 2.78 3.49 6.18
CA LEU A 44 2.27 4.85 6.40
C LEU A 44 2.63 5.36 7.80
N GLU A 45 2.50 4.50 8.83
CA GLU A 45 2.93 4.82 10.19
C GLU A 45 4.43 5.13 10.24
N LEU A 46 5.24 4.37 9.50
CA LEU A 46 6.67 4.58 9.37
C LEU A 46 7.01 5.95 8.76
N ALA A 47 6.20 6.41 7.81
CA ALA A 47 6.32 7.73 7.20
C ALA A 47 5.74 8.86 8.07
N GLY A 48 5.17 8.54 9.25
CA GLY A 48 4.65 9.50 10.22
C GLY A 48 3.15 9.82 10.08
N PHE A 49 2.39 9.04 9.31
CA PHE A 49 0.94 9.22 9.22
C PHE A 49 0.22 8.63 10.45
N ASP A 50 -0.75 9.39 10.97
CA ASP A 50 -1.78 8.87 11.87
C ASP A 50 -2.90 8.24 11.05
N LEU A 51 -3.04 6.92 11.11
CA LEU A 51 -4.01 6.14 10.32
C LEU A 51 -5.46 6.51 10.61
N GLU A 52 -5.79 6.96 11.82
CA GLU A 52 -7.16 7.31 12.18
C GLU A 52 -7.54 8.73 11.71
N ALA A 53 -6.54 9.61 11.51
CA ALA A 53 -6.75 10.96 10.99
C ALA A 53 -6.86 11.04 9.46
N LEU A 54 -6.49 9.98 8.72
CA LEU A 54 -6.39 10.01 7.25
C LEU A 54 -7.71 10.39 6.54
N LYS A 55 -8.84 9.94 7.09
CA LYS A 55 -10.17 10.26 6.53
C LYS A 55 -10.56 11.70 6.83
N GLU A 56 -10.45 12.11 8.09
CA GLU A 56 -10.89 13.42 8.56
C GLU A 56 -10.11 14.56 7.90
N THR A 57 -8.79 14.37 7.75
CA THR A 57 -7.91 15.32 7.07
C THR A 57 -8.05 15.34 5.54
N GLY A 58 -8.73 14.34 4.97
CA GLY A 58 -8.80 14.15 3.52
C GLY A 58 -7.47 13.69 2.89
N ALA A 59 -6.50 13.25 3.70
CA ALA A 59 -5.22 12.72 3.24
C ALA A 59 -5.36 11.42 2.44
N ALA A 60 -6.47 10.70 2.61
CA ALA A 60 -6.85 9.54 1.82
C ALA A 60 -8.36 9.53 1.53
N TRP A 61 -8.75 8.95 0.40
CA TRP A 61 -10.16 8.67 0.12
C TRP A 61 -10.51 7.25 0.57
N LEU A 62 -11.22 7.12 1.69
CA LEU A 62 -11.52 5.83 2.33
C LEU A 62 -12.99 5.41 2.24
N ALA A 63 -13.81 6.14 1.49
CA ALA A 63 -15.19 5.73 1.24
C ALA A 63 -15.20 4.42 0.44
N GLY A 64 -15.93 3.42 0.93
CA GLY A 64 -15.94 2.06 0.35
C GLY A 64 -14.84 1.13 0.85
N VAL A 65 -13.85 1.63 1.61
CA VAL A 65 -12.76 0.82 2.19
C VAL A 65 -13.05 0.38 3.63
N LYS A 66 -13.55 1.30 4.49
CA LYS A 66 -14.12 0.98 5.82
C LYS A 66 -15.64 0.76 5.68
N GLY A 67 -16.05 -0.44 5.25
CA GLY A 67 -17.45 -0.91 5.28
C GLY A 67 -18.42 -0.29 4.27
N GLY A 68 -19.56 -0.97 4.06
CA GLY A 68 -20.74 -0.46 3.33
C GLY A 68 -20.85 -0.83 1.85
N GLY A 69 -19.75 -1.17 1.17
CA GLY A 69 -19.76 -1.30 -0.30
C GLY A 69 -20.02 0.04 -0.99
N HIS A 70 -19.66 0.13 -2.26
CA HIS A 70 -19.93 1.36 -3.02
C HIS A 70 -21.45 1.48 -3.24
N GLY A 71 -22.06 2.57 -2.76
CA GLY A 71 -23.31 3.04 -3.37
C GLY A 71 -23.04 3.46 -4.82
N ASP A 72 -24.08 3.61 -5.63
CA ASP A 72 -23.93 3.96 -7.06
C ASP A 72 -23.18 5.29 -7.32
N SER A 73 -23.05 6.14 -6.30
CA SER A 73 -22.25 7.35 -6.35
C SER A 73 -20.75 7.06 -6.16
N GLY A 74 -19.94 7.33 -7.18
CA GLY A 74 -18.47 7.32 -7.08
C GLY A 74 -17.76 6.15 -7.78
N ARG A 75 -18.40 5.44 -8.71
CA ARG A 75 -17.67 4.50 -9.58
C ARG A 75 -16.58 5.23 -10.37
N GLY A 76 -15.38 4.66 -10.41
CA GLY A 76 -14.26 5.19 -11.20
C GLY A 76 -13.47 6.34 -10.55
N VAL A 77 -13.79 6.76 -9.31
CA VAL A 77 -13.06 7.85 -8.64
C VAL A 77 -11.81 7.39 -7.90
N TRP A 78 -11.61 6.08 -7.73
CA TRP A 78 -10.46 5.53 -7.01
C TRP A 78 -9.09 5.99 -7.55
N PRO A 79 -8.87 6.21 -8.86
CA PRO A 79 -7.57 6.70 -9.36
C PRO A 79 -7.25 8.11 -8.86
N CYS A 80 -8.27 8.92 -8.51
CA CYS A 80 -8.06 10.21 -7.87
C CYS A 80 -7.38 10.09 -6.50
N GLY A 81 -7.33 8.89 -5.91
CA GLY A 81 -6.56 8.60 -4.71
C GLY A 81 -5.05 8.79 -4.90
N TYR A 82 -4.51 8.63 -6.12
CA TYR A 82 -3.08 8.79 -6.38
C TYR A 82 -2.57 10.21 -6.09
N THR A 83 -3.43 11.22 -6.20
CA THR A 83 -3.07 12.63 -5.93
C THR A 83 -3.33 13.03 -4.48
N LYS A 84 -3.87 12.14 -3.64
CA LYS A 84 -4.08 12.40 -2.22
C LYS A 84 -2.76 12.31 -1.45
N LEU A 85 -2.67 13.09 -0.36
CA LEU A 85 -1.45 13.29 0.41
C LEU A 85 -0.77 11.97 0.77
N ALA A 86 -1.52 10.99 1.28
CA ALA A 86 -0.94 9.72 1.73
C ALA A 86 -0.27 8.96 0.57
N ALA A 87 -0.99 8.70 -0.52
CA ALA A 87 -0.46 7.93 -1.65
C ALA A 87 0.68 8.68 -2.38
N ALA A 88 0.53 9.99 -2.62
CA ALA A 88 1.54 10.79 -3.29
C ALA A 88 2.84 10.90 -2.47
N THR A 89 2.72 11.06 -1.14
CA THR A 89 3.87 11.08 -0.23
C THR A 89 4.60 9.75 -0.27
N MET A 90 3.88 8.63 -0.11
CA MET A 90 4.52 7.32 -0.10
C MET A 90 5.20 6.98 -1.42
N ALA A 91 4.59 7.32 -2.56
CA ALA A 91 5.22 7.17 -3.87
C ALA A 91 6.51 8.00 -3.97
N THR A 92 6.51 9.22 -3.43
CA THR A 92 7.70 10.09 -3.40
C THR A 92 8.79 9.49 -2.52
N LEU A 93 8.45 9.00 -1.32
CA LEU A 93 9.41 8.41 -0.39
C LEU A 93 10.03 7.12 -0.96
N PHE A 94 9.24 6.30 -1.66
CA PHE A 94 9.71 5.05 -2.27
C PHE A 94 10.64 5.30 -3.47
N TRP A 95 10.28 6.22 -4.37
CA TRP A 95 11.05 6.42 -5.61
C TRP A 95 12.17 7.46 -5.49
N ALA A 96 12.04 8.42 -4.58
CA ALA A 96 12.95 9.57 -4.49
C ALA A 96 13.06 10.16 -3.06
N GLY A 97 12.84 9.34 -2.03
CA GLY A 97 12.95 9.76 -0.63
C GLY A 97 14.33 10.30 -0.24
N ASP A 98 15.41 9.78 -0.82
CA ASP A 98 16.78 10.28 -0.56
C ASP A 98 16.96 11.73 -1.05
N THR A 99 16.22 12.13 -2.09
CA THR A 99 16.26 13.50 -2.64
C THR A 99 15.30 14.43 -1.91
N PHE A 100 14.04 14.02 -1.72
CA PHE A 100 12.99 14.90 -1.20
C PHE A 100 12.79 14.83 0.31
N ALA A 101 13.28 13.77 0.96
CA ALA A 101 13.20 13.55 2.41
C ALA A 101 14.51 13.00 3.00
N PRO A 102 15.71 13.58 2.71
CA PRO A 102 17.01 13.03 3.10
C PRO A 102 17.22 12.88 4.62
N LYS A 103 16.40 13.57 5.42
CA LYS A 103 16.46 13.55 6.89
C LYS A 103 15.53 12.52 7.51
N LEU A 104 14.66 11.89 6.72
CA LEU A 104 13.72 10.89 7.21
C LEU A 104 14.42 9.54 7.31
N LEU A 105 14.95 9.28 8.50
CA LEU A 105 15.65 8.04 8.84
C LEU A 105 14.76 7.12 9.66
N VAL A 106 14.80 5.84 9.35
CA VAL A 106 14.04 4.78 10.02
C VAL A 106 14.98 3.70 10.55
N LYS A 107 14.48 2.86 11.46
CA LYS A 107 15.24 1.75 12.03
C LYS A 107 15.03 0.50 11.19
N ASP A 108 16.12 -0.07 10.67
CA ASP A 108 16.09 -1.37 10.02
C ASP A 108 15.90 -2.51 11.03
N LYS A 109 15.80 -3.75 10.52
CA LYS A 109 15.66 -4.96 11.35
C LYS A 109 16.78 -5.15 12.38
N ASP A 110 17.94 -4.55 12.16
CA ASP A 110 19.13 -4.64 13.01
C ASP A 110 19.28 -3.38 13.89
N GLY A 111 18.31 -2.45 13.86
CA GLY A 111 18.30 -1.22 14.65
C GLY A 111 19.18 -0.09 14.10
N LYS A 112 19.75 -0.27 12.90
CA LYS A 112 20.54 0.77 12.23
C LYS A 112 19.61 1.84 11.65
N SER A 113 20.03 3.10 11.76
CA SER A 113 19.33 4.20 11.09
C SER A 113 19.67 4.21 9.59
N VAL A 114 18.65 4.08 8.76
CA VAL A 114 18.75 4.08 7.29
C VAL A 114 17.75 5.06 6.68
N PRO A 115 18.02 5.63 5.49
CA PRO A 115 17.04 6.44 4.78
C PRO A 115 15.76 5.66 4.49
N ILE A 116 14.60 6.30 4.59
CA ILE A 116 13.31 5.62 4.38
C ILE A 116 13.18 5.00 2.99
N GLN A 117 13.76 5.62 1.95
CA GLN A 117 13.75 5.07 0.59
C GLN A 117 14.45 3.71 0.52
N GLN A 118 15.53 3.53 1.26
CA GLN A 118 16.31 2.28 1.26
C GLN A 118 15.66 1.19 2.12
N PHE A 119 14.71 1.59 2.98
CA PHE A 119 13.98 0.67 3.84
C PHE A 119 12.70 0.15 3.16
N LEU A 120 11.95 1.03 2.49
CA LEU A 120 10.70 0.70 1.79
C LEU A 120 10.97 -0.15 0.55
#